data_AF-A0A4Y8I6W1-F1
#
_entry.id   AF-A0A4Y8I6W1-F1
#
_cell.length_a   1.000
_cell.length_b   1.000
_cell.length_c   1.000
_cell.angle_alpha   90.00
_cell.angle_beta   90.00
_cell.angle_gamma   90.00
#
_symmetry.space_group_name_H-M   'P 1'
#
loop_
_entity.id
_entity.type
_entity.pdbx_description
1 polymer ?
#
loop_
_entity_poly.entity_id
_entity_poly.type
_entity_poly.pdbx_seq_one_letter_code
_entity_poly.pdbx_strand_id
1 'polypeptide(L)' 'MTSLSKTSYPNFEIIVVDNASTDESISMVKQEFNGVKILRLSSNKGYAGGCNAGIRASEESKY' A
#
# COMPACT_ATOMS: atom_id res chain seq x y z
N MET A 1 -2.57 -4.62 9.49
CA MET A 1 -1.94 -5.38 8.39
C MET A 1 -1.73 -6.86 8.73
N THR A 2 -1.60 -7.22 10.03
CA THR A 2 -1.45 -8.61 10.52
C THR A 2 -2.55 -9.59 10.09
N SER A 3 -3.75 -9.10 9.73
CA SER A 3 -4.83 -9.93 9.19
C SER A 3 -4.60 -10.34 7.73
N LEU A 4 -4.05 -9.44 6.92
CA LEU A 4 -3.77 -9.69 5.50
C LEU A 4 -2.55 -10.59 5.31
N SER A 5 -1.54 -10.47 6.18
CA SER A 5 -0.36 -11.35 6.18
C SER A 5 -0.65 -12.82 6.52
N LYS A 6 -1.88 -13.15 6.96
CA LYS A 6 -2.30 -14.51 7.31
C LYS A 6 -3.10 -15.20 6.20
N THR A 7 -3.33 -14.53 5.08
CA THR A 7 -4.03 -15.16 3.96
C THR A 7 -3.19 -16.30 3.37
N SER A 8 -3.83 -17.42 3.04
CA SER A 8 -3.19 -18.55 2.33
C SER A 8 -3.31 -18.42 0.81
N TYR A 9 -3.99 -17.39 0.32
CA TYR A 9 -4.08 -17.13 -1.12
C TYR A 9 -2.72 -16.61 -1.62
N PRO A 10 -2.09 -17.26 -2.60
CA PRO A 10 -0.70 -16.94 -2.98
C PRO A 10 -0.59 -15.75 -3.95
N ASN A 11 -1.64 -15.44 -4.71
CA ASN A 11 -1.57 -14.48 -5.83
C ASN A 11 -2.17 -13.11 -5.47
N PHE A 12 -1.60 -12.45 -4.46
CA PHE A 12 -1.97 -11.09 -4.10
C PHE A 12 -0.75 -10.21 -3.91
N GLU A 13 -0.95 -8.91 -4.05
CA GLU A 13 0.00 -7.89 -3.62
C GLU A 13 -0.64 -7.00 -2.57
N ILE A 14 0.21 -6.36 -1.76
CA ILE A 14 -0.21 -5.34 -0.82
C ILE A 14 0.44 -4.02 -1.24
N ILE A 15 -0.38 -3.04 -1.58
CA ILE A 15 0.04 -1.67 -1.84
C ILE A 15 -0.46 -0.77 -0.72
N VAL A 16 0.46 -0.09 -0.05
CA VAL A 16 0.16 0.95 0.92
C VAL A 16 0.38 2.31 0.26
N VAL A 17 -0.70 3.05 0.09
CA VAL A 17 -0.65 4.43 -0.43
C VAL A 17 -0.51 5.39 0.75
N ASP A 18 0.64 6.02 0.87
CA ASP A 18 0.81 7.15 1.77
C ASP A 18 0.39 8.44 1.08
N ASN A 19 -0.70 9.02 1.56
CA ASN A 19 -1.33 10.21 0.99
C ASN A 19 -0.71 11.51 1.53
N ALA A 20 0.62 11.58 1.50
CA ALA A 20 1.45 12.66 2.05
C ALA A 20 1.33 12.83 3.57
N SER A 21 1.46 11.74 4.32
CA SER A 21 1.53 11.80 5.78
C SER A 21 2.78 12.56 6.24
N THR A 22 2.63 13.36 7.29
CA THR A 22 3.70 14.16 7.89
C THR A 22 4.34 13.50 9.11
N ASP A 23 3.96 12.26 9.41
CA ASP A 23 4.41 11.48 10.57
C ASP A 23 5.25 10.27 10.13
N GLU A 24 5.63 9.44 11.12
CA GLU A 24 6.46 8.24 10.91
C GLU A 24 5.66 6.99 10.50
N SER A 25 4.41 7.15 10.07
CA SER A 25 3.51 6.05 9.70
C SER A 25 4.11 5.08 8.68
N ILE A 26 4.82 5.57 7.66
CA ILE A 26 5.51 4.73 6.67
C ILE A 26 6.61 3.89 7.30
N SER A 27 7.38 4.46 8.23
CA SER A 27 8.53 3.79 8.83
C SER A 27 8.08 2.54 9.60
N MET A 28 6.96 2.64 10.32
CA MET A 28 6.35 1.50 11.00
C MET A 28 5.90 0.42 10.01
N VAL A 29 5.22 0.80 8.92
CA VAL A 29 4.76 -0.15 7.89
C VAL A 29 5.93 -0.90 7.25
N LYS A 30 7.04 -0.21 6.95
CA LYS A 30 8.25 -0.83 6.40
C LYS A 30 8.92 -1.82 7.35
N GLN A 31 8.90 -1.53 8.64
CA GLN A 31 9.51 -2.38 9.66
C GLN A 31 8.67 -3.62 9.98
N GLU A 32 7.34 -3.48 9.97
CA GLU A 32 6.43 -4.54 10.42
C GLU A 32 6.02 -5.49 9.27
N PHE A 33 6.09 -5.06 8.01
CA PHE A 33 5.62 -5.87 6.86
C PHE A 33 6.65 -5.97 5.74
N ASN A 34 7.36 -7.09 5.68
CA ASN A 34 8.21 -7.44 4.53
C ASN A 34 7.34 -7.82 3.32
N GLY A 35 7.61 -7.23 2.16
CA GLY A 35 6.93 -7.55 0.89
C GLY A 35 5.76 -6.62 0.50
N VAL A 36 5.57 -5.49 1.20
CA VAL A 36 4.57 -4.49 0.82
C VAL A 36 5.17 -3.41 -0.10
N LYS A 37 4.42 -3.02 -1.13
CA LYS A 37 4.77 -1.90 -2.02
C LYS A 37 4.24 -0.61 -1.42
N ILE A 38 5.12 0.39 -1.27
CA ILE A 38 4.73 1.68 -0.67
C ILE A 38 4.73 2.75 -1.76
N LEU A 39 3.58 3.36 -1.98
CA LEU A 39 3.40 4.48 -2.88
C LEU A 39 3.21 5.77 -2.07
N ARG A 40 4.26 6.60 -1.99
CA ARG A 40 4.18 7.90 -1.32
C ARG A 40 3.78 8.99 -2.32
N LEU A 41 2.70 9.68 -2.03
CA LEU A 41 2.22 10.82 -2.81
C LEU A 41 2.90 12.11 -2.31
N SER A 42 3.18 13.03 -3.24
CA SER A 42 3.82 14.32 -2.93
C SER A 42 2.89 15.31 -2.24
N SER A 43 1.57 15.07 -2.29
CA SER A 43 0.55 15.90 -1.66
C SER A 43 -0.67 15.04 -1.31
N ASN A 44 -1.45 15.45 -0.32
CA ASN A 44 -2.72 14.81 0.00
C ASN A 44 -3.72 15.03 -1.16
N LYS A 45 -4.17 13.94 -1.78
CA LYS A 45 -5.09 13.94 -2.93
C LYS A 45 -6.56 13.67 -2.53
N GLY A 46 -6.87 13.72 -1.23
CA GLY A 46 -8.14 13.25 -0.68
C GLY A 46 -8.31 11.72 -0.82
N TYR A 47 -9.43 11.20 -0.32
CA TYR A 47 -9.69 9.75 -0.29
C TYR A 47 -9.65 9.11 -1.69
N ALA A 48 -10.48 9.60 -2.61
CA ALA A 48 -10.57 9.06 -3.95
C ALA A 48 -9.24 9.17 -4.72
N GLY A 49 -8.49 10.26 -4.51
CA GLY A 49 -7.18 10.44 -5.14
C GLY A 49 -6.15 9.43 -4.66
N GLY A 50 -6.11 9.13 -3.36
CA GLY A 50 -5.27 8.09 -2.78
C GLY A 50 -5.64 6.69 -3.31
N CYS A 51 -6.92 6.33 -3.27
CA CYS A 51 -7.40 5.05 -3.80
C CYS A 51 -7.05 4.87 -5.28
N ASN A 52 -7.34 5.87 -6.10
CA ASN A 52 -7.06 5.82 -7.53
C ASN A 52 -5.57 5.74 -7.84
N ALA A 53 -4.70 6.31 -6.99
CA ALA A 53 -3.26 6.15 -7.13
C ALA A 53 -2.82 4.71 -6.82
N GLY A 54 -3.40 4.07 -5.80
CA GLY A 54 -3.18 2.65 -5.51
C GLY A 54 -3.58 1.74 -6.66
N ILE A 55 -4.77 1.94 -7.22
CA ILE A 55 -5.27 1.17 -8.38
C ILE A 55 -4.36 1.32 -9.60
N ARG A 56 -3.85 2.53 -9.87
CA ARG A 56 -2.90 2.73 -10.99
C ARG A 56 -1.54 2.08 -10.74
N ALA A 57 -1.17 1.87 -9.48
CA ALA A 57 0.09 1.25 -9.10
C ALA A 57 -0.02 -0.27 -8.93
N SER A 58 -1.23 -0.83 -8.92
CA SER A 58 -1.45 -2.27 -8.90
C SER A 58 -1.13 -2.89 -10.24
N GLU A 59 -0.51 -4.05 -10.19
CA GLU A 59 -0.22 -4.87 -11.34
C GLU A 59 -1.36 -5.88 -11.53
N GLU A 60 -1.68 -6.16 -12.78
CA GLU A 60 -2.62 -7.22 -13.09
C GLU A 60 -1.99 -8.56 -12.70
N SER A 61 -2.73 -9.37 -11.94
CA SER A 61 -2.31 -10.74 -11.62
C SER A 61 -2.29 -11.53 -12.92
N LYS A 62 -1.09 -11.80 -13.45
CA LYS A 62 -0.92 -12.62 -14.66
C LYS A 62 -1.36 -14.04 -14.35
N TYR A 63 -2.52 -14.42 -14.88
CA TYR A 63 -2.87 -15.81 -15.12
C TYR A 63 -2.31 -16.26 -16.47
#